data_AF-A0A447U7V7-F1
#
_entry.id   AF-A0A447U7V7-F1
#
_cell.length_a   1.000
_cell.length_b   1.000
_cell.length_c   1.000
_cell.angle_alpha   90.00
_cell.angle_beta   90.00
_cell.angle_gamma   90.00
#
_symmetry.space_group_name_H-M   'P 1'
#
loop_
_entity.id
_entity.type
_entity.pdbx_description
1 polymer ?
#
loop_
_entity_poly.entity_id
_entity_poly.type
_entity_poly.pdbx_seq_one_letter_code
_entity_poly.pdbx_strand_id
1 'polypeptide(L)'
;MWRKKLLDVVNNKYDLLIDTLDRLVVAAIVSNAIDATSGGKVKALIIAHGYSTASSIAGVANRLIGEKIYHAMDMPMEVAFSDVSRAIVDYLQHTDTRAGVMVLIDMGYTKEIADALLSVIHGPLVVVDNVTTRLALNVASEIALQKNIEQIAEEIVPLNQSRWDVFWPAQKKSARAAGDLYYRHRDGV
;
A
#
# COMPACT_ATOMS: atom_id res chain seq x y z
N MET A 1 0.47 33.78 2.64
CA MET A 1 1.91 34.09 2.55
C MET A 1 2.63 33.24 1.49
N TRP A 2 2.33 31.94 1.35
CA TRP A 2 2.97 31.04 0.37
C TRP A 2 2.55 31.27 -1.10
N ARG A 3 1.29 31.65 -1.36
CA ARG A 3 0.74 31.84 -2.72
C ARG A 3 1.54 32.81 -3.60
N LYS A 4 1.90 33.99 -3.08
CA LYS A 4 2.73 34.97 -3.81
C LYS A 4 4.11 34.40 -4.14
N LYS A 5 4.75 33.75 -3.16
CA LYS A 5 6.10 33.20 -3.29
C LYS A 5 6.20 32.08 -4.34
N LEU A 6 5.18 31.24 -4.45
CA LEU A 6 5.11 30.18 -5.47
C LEU A 6 4.95 30.78 -6.88
N LEU A 7 4.03 31.74 -7.03
CA LEU A 7 3.78 32.40 -8.31
C LEU A 7 5.01 33.17 -8.79
N ASP A 8 5.74 33.83 -7.90
CA ASP A 8 6.99 34.53 -8.24
C ASP A 8 8.07 33.56 -8.75
N VAL A 9 8.19 32.35 -8.18
CA VAL A 9 9.16 31.34 -8.63
C VAL A 9 8.80 30.79 -10.01
N VAL A 10 7.52 30.48 -10.27
CA VAL A 10 7.07 29.98 -11.57
C VAL A 10 7.27 31.04 -12.66
N ASN A 11 6.92 32.30 -12.36
CA ASN A 11 7.06 33.41 -13.29
C ASN A 11 8.53 33.69 -13.64
N ASN A 12 9.44 33.64 -12.66
CA ASN A 12 10.87 33.88 -12.89
C ASN A 12 11.63 32.73 -13.56
N LYS A 13 11.19 31.46 -13.39
CA LYS A 13 11.91 30.31 -13.95
C LYS A 13 11.49 29.94 -15.37
N TYR A 14 10.23 30.20 -15.74
CA TYR A 14 9.65 29.68 -16.98
C TYR A 14 9.19 30.78 -17.95
N ASP A 15 9.43 32.06 -17.62
CA ASP A 15 9.10 33.22 -18.47
C ASP A 15 7.64 33.21 -18.97
N LEU A 16 6.74 32.68 -18.13
CA LEU A 16 5.33 32.57 -18.42
C LEU A 16 4.65 33.90 -18.09
N LEU A 17 3.86 34.44 -19.02
CA LEU A 17 2.98 35.57 -18.77
C LEU A 17 1.72 35.08 -18.05
N ILE A 18 1.79 34.93 -16.73
CA ILE A 18 0.67 34.45 -15.91
C ILE A 18 -0.34 35.59 -15.69
N ASP A 19 -1.52 35.50 -16.31
CA ASP A 19 -2.60 36.47 -16.11
C ASP A 19 -3.36 36.21 -14.80
N THR A 20 -4.21 37.16 -14.40
CA THR A 20 -5.06 37.12 -13.22
C THR A 20 -5.89 35.84 -13.11
N LEU A 21 -6.41 35.34 -14.25
CA LEU A 21 -7.16 34.09 -14.31
C LEU A 21 -6.25 32.86 -14.07
N ASP A 22 -5.06 32.83 -14.65
CA ASP A 22 -4.10 31.73 -14.47
C ASP A 22 -3.65 31.60 -13.01
N ARG A 23 -3.44 32.74 -12.32
CA ARG A 23 -3.13 32.74 -10.88
C ARG A 23 -4.26 32.14 -10.06
N LEU A 24 -5.50 32.43 -10.42
CA LEU A 24 -6.67 31.90 -9.74
C LEU A 24 -6.77 30.39 -9.93
N VAL A 25 -6.56 29.90 -11.16
CA VAL A 25 -6.59 28.46 -11.49
C VAL A 25 -5.48 27.71 -10.77
N VAL A 26 -4.23 28.19 -10.84
CA VAL A 26 -3.09 27.56 -10.15
C VAL A 26 -3.30 27.58 -8.64
N ALA A 27 -3.74 28.71 -8.08
CA ALA A 27 -4.01 28.79 -6.65
C ALA A 27 -5.14 27.84 -6.21
N ALA A 28 -6.19 27.68 -7.02
CA ALA A 28 -7.29 26.76 -6.75
C ALA A 28 -6.82 25.30 -6.81
N ILE A 29 -6.06 24.91 -7.85
CA ILE A 29 -5.50 23.55 -7.98
C ILE A 29 -4.59 23.23 -6.80
N VAL A 30 -3.68 24.15 -6.44
CA VAL A 30 -2.74 23.93 -5.34
C VAL A 30 -3.46 23.95 -4.00
N SER A 31 -4.44 24.84 -3.79
CA SER A 31 -5.22 24.84 -2.54
C SER A 31 -6.05 23.57 -2.41
N ASN A 32 -6.70 23.12 -3.48
CA ASN A 32 -7.43 21.85 -3.48
C ASN A 32 -6.48 20.65 -3.25
N ALA A 33 -5.28 20.66 -3.81
CA ALA A 33 -4.27 19.63 -3.55
C ALA A 33 -3.77 19.67 -2.10
N ILE A 34 -3.60 20.86 -1.52
CA ILE A 34 -3.24 21.04 -0.10
C ILE A 34 -4.39 20.57 0.80
N ASP A 35 -5.63 20.93 0.49
CA ASP A 35 -6.81 20.57 1.28
C ASP A 35 -7.09 19.06 1.20
N ALA A 36 -6.92 18.45 0.01
CA ALA A 36 -6.91 17.00 -0.14
C ALA A 36 -5.84 16.36 0.75
N THR A 37 -4.64 16.93 0.79
CA THR A 37 -3.53 16.45 1.63
C THR A 37 -3.60 16.84 3.11
N SER A 38 -4.59 17.64 3.53
CA SER A 38 -4.74 18.12 4.90
C SER A 38 -5.30 17.06 5.86
N GLY A 39 -5.95 16.02 5.33
CA GLY A 39 -6.22 14.78 6.07
C GLY A 39 -4.96 13.91 6.08
N GLY A 40 -4.54 13.45 7.26
CA GLY A 40 -3.44 12.48 7.37
C GLY A 40 -3.68 11.27 6.47
N LYS A 41 -2.62 10.71 5.87
CA LYS A 41 -2.72 9.45 5.10
C LYS A 41 -2.83 8.25 6.03
N VAL A 42 -3.46 7.19 5.54
CA VAL A 42 -3.43 5.85 6.15
C VAL A 42 -1.99 5.49 6.49
N LYS A 43 -1.74 5.01 7.71
CA LYS A 43 -0.42 4.52 8.11
C LYS A 43 -0.30 3.06 7.70
N ALA A 44 0.78 2.71 7.02
CA ALA A 44 0.93 1.38 6.47
C ALA A 44 2.16 0.67 7.04
N LEU A 45 2.00 -0.59 7.43
CA LEU A 45 3.08 -1.45 7.88
C LEU A 45 3.12 -2.76 7.09
N ILE A 46 4.32 -3.31 6.91
CA ILE A 46 4.52 -4.68 6.45
C ILE A 46 5.25 -5.44 7.55
N ILE A 47 4.72 -6.60 7.94
CA ILE A 47 5.34 -7.49 8.92
C ILE A 47 5.52 -8.84 8.23
N ALA A 48 6.72 -9.39 8.23
CA ALA A 48 6.95 -10.68 7.60
C ALA A 48 8.09 -11.42 8.26
N HIS A 49 8.01 -12.75 8.22
CA HIS A 49 9.06 -13.63 8.69
C HIS A 49 10.29 -13.57 7.79
N GLY A 50 11.43 -13.88 8.39
CA GLY A 50 12.73 -13.82 7.76
C GLY A 50 13.44 -12.51 8.01
N TYR A 51 14.66 -12.40 7.51
CA TYR A 51 15.58 -11.31 7.84
C TYR A 51 15.33 -10.02 7.07
N SER A 52 14.62 -10.08 5.95
CA SER A 52 14.48 -8.92 5.05
C SER A 52 13.24 -8.99 4.15
N THR A 53 12.27 -9.85 4.45
CA THR A 53 11.10 -10.06 3.58
C THR A 53 10.22 -8.81 3.57
N ALA A 54 9.86 -8.29 4.74
CA ALA A 54 9.05 -7.09 4.87
C ALA A 54 9.82 -5.87 4.33
N SER A 55 11.08 -5.73 4.72
CA SER A 55 11.91 -4.60 4.28
C SER A 55 12.14 -4.60 2.77
N SER A 56 12.31 -5.77 2.15
CA SER A 56 12.47 -5.88 0.69
C SER A 56 11.20 -5.46 -0.05
N ILE A 57 10.04 -5.97 0.37
CA ILE A 57 8.75 -5.61 -0.24
C ILE A 57 8.46 -4.11 -0.06
N ALA A 58 8.61 -3.58 1.15
CA ALA A 58 8.40 -2.17 1.45
C ALA A 58 9.37 -1.28 0.65
N GLY A 59 10.64 -1.69 0.53
CA GLY A 59 11.65 -0.98 -0.24
C GLY A 59 11.29 -0.86 -1.71
N VAL A 60 10.80 -1.94 -2.33
CA VAL A 60 10.33 -1.93 -3.72
C VAL A 60 9.11 -1.02 -3.87
N ALA A 61 8.08 -1.21 -3.04
CA ALA A 61 6.84 -0.44 -3.13
C ALA A 61 7.09 1.06 -2.93
N ASN A 62 7.78 1.45 -1.85
CA ASN A 62 8.08 2.85 -1.54
C ASN A 62 8.91 3.50 -2.67
N ARG A 63 9.87 2.78 -3.24
CA ARG A 63 10.71 3.30 -4.33
C ARG A 63 9.91 3.52 -5.63
N LEU A 64 9.00 2.61 -5.96
CA LEU A 64 8.18 2.71 -7.18
C LEU A 64 7.10 3.78 -7.06
N ILE A 65 6.50 3.94 -5.87
CA ILE A 65 5.54 5.01 -5.60
C ILE A 65 6.24 6.38 -5.47
N GLY A 66 7.51 6.40 -5.06
CA GLY A 66 8.27 7.65 -4.84
C GLY A 66 7.96 8.32 -3.49
N GLU A 67 7.30 7.61 -2.58
CA GLU A 67 6.93 8.07 -1.25
C GLU A 67 7.20 6.95 -0.22
N LYS A 68 7.60 7.33 1.01
CA LYS A 68 7.74 6.36 2.10
C LYS A 68 6.37 6.03 2.69
N ILE A 69 5.67 5.08 2.07
CA ILE A 69 4.34 4.61 2.48
C ILE A 69 4.43 3.60 3.64
N TYR A 70 5.26 2.56 3.46
CA TYR A 70 5.37 1.47 4.44
C TYR A 70 6.49 1.69 5.46
N HIS A 71 6.19 1.35 6.70
CA HIS A 71 7.16 0.92 7.70
C HIS A 71 7.28 -0.62 7.67
N ALA A 72 8.50 -1.16 7.73
CA ALA A 72 8.71 -2.61 7.63
C ALA A 72 9.24 -3.18 8.96
N MET A 73 8.71 -4.34 9.34
CA MET A 73 9.14 -5.11 10.50
C MET A 73 9.46 -6.54 10.05
N ASP A 74 10.76 -6.87 10.01
CA ASP A 74 11.21 -8.23 9.73
C ASP A 74 11.24 -9.06 11.01
N MET A 75 10.78 -10.31 10.92
CA MET A 75 10.69 -11.24 12.04
C MET A 75 11.57 -12.49 11.78
N PRO A 76 12.87 -12.46 12.12
CA PRO A 76 13.69 -13.66 12.21
C PRO A 76 13.04 -14.69 13.15
N MET A 77 13.32 -15.99 12.94
CA MET A 77 12.72 -17.09 13.71
C MET A 77 13.04 -17.02 15.21
N GLU A 78 14.12 -16.34 15.56
CA GLU A 78 14.62 -16.14 16.92
C GLU A 78 13.90 -14.98 17.64
N VAL A 79 13.13 -14.16 16.91
CA VAL A 79 12.42 -12.99 17.43
C VAL A 79 10.99 -13.39 17.77
N ALA A 80 10.59 -13.14 19.02
CA ALA A 80 9.21 -13.37 19.44
C ALA A 80 8.26 -12.30 18.88
N PHE A 81 7.05 -12.72 18.50
CA PHE A 81 6.01 -11.79 18.07
C PHE A 81 5.74 -10.66 19.07
N SER A 82 5.86 -10.93 20.38
CA SER A 82 5.69 -9.92 21.45
C SER A 82 6.68 -8.76 21.36
N ASP A 83 7.88 -8.99 20.84
CA ASP A 83 8.87 -7.92 20.70
C ASP A 83 8.57 -7.06 19.49
N VAL A 84 8.08 -7.67 18.42
CA VAL A 84 7.65 -6.98 17.19
C VAL A 84 6.39 -6.16 17.46
N SER A 85 5.40 -6.73 18.16
CA SER A 85 4.17 -6.00 18.51
C SER A 85 4.44 -4.79 19.41
N ARG A 86 5.38 -4.91 20.35
CA ARG A 86 5.85 -3.77 21.17
C ARG A 86 6.48 -2.67 20.33
N ALA A 87 7.38 -3.03 19.40
CA ALA A 87 8.00 -2.06 18.50
C ALA A 87 6.96 -1.33 17.62
N ILE A 88 5.93 -2.03 17.17
CA ILE A 88 4.83 -1.43 16.40
C ILE A 88 4.00 -0.49 17.28
N VAL A 89 3.67 -0.90 18.50
CA VAL A 89 2.94 -0.06 19.46
C VAL A 89 3.70 1.22 19.75
N ASP A 90 5.00 1.13 20.07
CA ASP A 90 5.85 2.30 20.34
C ASP A 90 5.90 3.26 19.15
N TYR A 91 5.98 2.72 17.93
CA TYR A 91 5.90 3.50 16.69
C TYR A 91 4.55 4.20 16.53
N LEU A 92 3.43 3.51 16.77
CA LEU A 92 2.08 4.05 16.57
C LEU A 92 1.64 5.04 17.64
N GLN A 93 2.10 4.89 18.89
CA GLN A 93 1.79 5.81 19.99
C GLN A 93 2.08 7.28 19.69
N HIS A 94 3.08 7.54 18.84
CA HIS A 94 3.53 8.87 18.48
C HIS A 94 3.11 9.26 17.05
N THR A 95 2.20 8.51 16.44
CA THR A 95 1.78 8.66 15.05
C THR A 95 0.31 9.05 14.96
N ASP A 96 -0.04 10.00 14.07
CA ASP A 96 -1.44 10.29 13.77
C ASP A 96 -2.07 9.15 12.96
N THR A 97 -2.91 8.37 13.63
CA THR A 97 -3.59 7.18 13.07
C THR A 97 -5.06 7.42 12.75
N ARG A 98 -5.57 8.67 12.77
CA ARG A 98 -7.00 8.95 12.59
C ARG A 98 -7.55 8.49 11.23
N ALA A 99 -6.71 8.51 10.20
CA ALA A 99 -7.04 7.99 8.87
C ALA A 99 -6.98 6.46 8.77
N GLY A 100 -6.59 5.77 9.84
CA GLY A 100 -6.49 4.33 9.93
C GLY A 100 -5.07 3.78 9.79
N VAL A 101 -4.94 2.50 10.10
CA VAL A 101 -3.71 1.72 10.02
C VAL A 101 -3.94 0.47 9.16
N MET A 102 -3.15 0.32 8.10
CA MET A 102 -3.13 -0.84 7.21
C MET A 102 -1.91 -1.69 7.55
N VAL A 103 -2.12 -2.96 7.93
CA VAL A 103 -1.04 -3.89 8.25
C VAL A 103 -1.08 -5.04 7.26
N LEU A 104 0.01 -5.22 6.50
CA LEU A 104 0.17 -6.33 5.57
C LEU A 104 1.09 -7.37 6.20
N ILE A 105 0.66 -8.63 6.22
CA ILE A 105 1.42 -9.73 6.84
C ILE A 105 1.60 -10.91 5.90
N ASP A 106 2.69 -11.65 6.06
CA ASP A 106 2.94 -12.85 5.26
C ASP A 106 2.05 -14.02 5.71
N MET A 107 2.03 -14.31 7.01
CA MET A 107 1.33 -15.45 7.60
C MET A 107 0.95 -15.20 9.07
N GLY A 108 -0.26 -15.62 9.46
CA GLY A 108 -0.70 -15.70 10.86
C GLY A 108 -0.80 -14.33 11.57
N TYR A 109 -1.02 -14.32 12.89
CA TYR A 109 -1.02 -13.13 13.76
C TYR A 109 -2.09 -12.05 13.52
N THR A 110 -3.07 -12.26 12.65
CA THR A 110 -4.12 -11.24 12.39
C THR A 110 -4.84 -10.80 13.66
N LYS A 111 -5.23 -11.75 14.51
CA LYS A 111 -5.95 -11.45 15.77
C LYS A 111 -5.02 -10.83 16.80
N GLU A 112 -3.81 -11.36 16.93
CA GLU A 112 -2.80 -10.90 17.88
C GLU A 112 -2.34 -9.48 17.56
N ILE A 113 -2.22 -9.14 16.27
CA ILE A 113 -1.99 -7.76 15.81
C ILE A 113 -3.18 -6.89 16.16
N ALA A 114 -4.40 -7.34 15.87
CA ALA A 114 -5.58 -6.55 16.21
C ALA A 114 -5.66 -6.25 17.72
N ASP A 115 -5.48 -7.27 18.56
CA ASP A 115 -5.49 -7.15 20.02
C ASP A 115 -4.40 -6.18 20.52
N ALA A 116 -3.20 -6.23 19.92
CA ALA A 116 -2.10 -5.35 20.29
C ALA A 116 -2.35 -3.89 19.86
N LEU A 117 -2.89 -3.66 18.67
CA LEU A 117 -2.92 -2.32 18.06
C LEU A 117 -4.21 -1.53 18.33
N LEU A 118 -5.35 -2.20 18.51
CA LEU A 118 -6.64 -1.51 18.70
C LEU A 118 -6.67 -0.56 19.90
N SER A 119 -5.83 -0.79 20.92
CA SER A 119 -5.76 0.04 22.12
C SER A 119 -4.95 1.34 21.95
N VAL A 120 -4.15 1.47 20.87
CA VAL A 120 -3.21 2.59 20.69
C VAL A 120 -3.49 3.43 19.44
N ILE A 121 -4.42 3.01 18.60
CA ILE A 121 -4.82 3.72 17.39
C ILE A 121 -6.14 4.47 17.60
N HIS A 122 -6.35 5.50 16.78
CA HIS A 122 -7.50 6.40 16.82
C HIS A 122 -8.43 6.28 15.60
N GLY A 123 -8.17 5.32 14.73
CA GLY A 123 -8.90 5.10 13.48
C GLY A 123 -9.05 3.60 13.19
N PRO A 124 -9.64 3.26 12.04
CA PRO A 124 -9.85 1.86 11.64
C PRO A 124 -8.52 1.10 11.45
N LEU A 125 -8.55 -0.19 11.77
CA LEU A 125 -7.46 -1.13 11.52
C LEU A 125 -7.89 -2.12 10.44
N VAL A 126 -7.07 -2.24 9.40
CA VAL A 126 -7.18 -3.32 8.41
C VAL A 126 -5.93 -4.15 8.48
N VAL A 127 -6.10 -5.46 8.64
CA VAL A 127 -5.01 -6.44 8.62
C VAL A 127 -5.24 -7.38 7.45
N VAL A 128 -4.29 -7.43 6.53
CA VAL A 128 -4.35 -8.24 5.29
C VAL A 128 -3.22 -9.26 5.33
N ASP A 129 -3.57 -10.55 5.23
CA ASP A 129 -2.63 -11.64 5.14
C ASP A 129 -2.18 -11.91 3.70
N ASN A 130 -1.19 -12.80 3.56
CA ASN A 130 -0.63 -13.20 2.27
C ASN A 130 -0.03 -12.02 1.47
N VAL A 131 0.81 -11.21 2.13
CA VAL A 131 1.47 -10.07 1.49
C VAL A 131 2.38 -10.52 0.35
N THR A 132 2.20 -9.88 -0.80
CA THR A 132 3.09 -9.99 -1.97
C THR A 132 3.54 -8.60 -2.39
N THR A 133 4.62 -8.51 -3.16
CA THR A 133 5.09 -7.23 -3.71
C THR A 133 4.01 -6.52 -4.53
N ARG A 134 3.19 -7.28 -5.26
CA ARG A 134 2.08 -6.73 -6.06
C ARG A 134 0.99 -6.14 -5.18
N LEU A 135 0.55 -6.86 -4.14
CA LEU A 135 -0.45 -6.36 -3.19
C LEU A 135 0.05 -5.09 -2.51
N ALA A 136 1.29 -5.11 -2.00
CA ALA A 136 1.90 -3.95 -1.35
C ALA A 136 1.98 -2.73 -2.27
N LEU A 137 2.36 -2.92 -3.54
CA LEU A 137 2.41 -1.83 -4.51
C LEU A 137 1.03 -1.23 -4.81
N ASN A 138 0.02 -2.08 -5.03
CA ASN A 138 -1.34 -1.62 -5.32
C ASN A 138 -1.95 -0.87 -4.13
N VAL A 139 -1.80 -1.39 -2.91
CA VAL A 139 -2.24 -0.71 -1.68
C VAL A 139 -1.50 0.62 -1.50
N ALA A 140 -0.19 0.66 -1.75
CA ALA A 140 0.58 1.90 -1.61
C ALA A 140 0.15 2.98 -2.61
N SER A 141 -0.21 2.60 -3.83
CA SER A 141 -0.78 3.51 -4.82
C SER A 141 -2.05 4.18 -4.30
N GLU A 142 -3.00 3.41 -3.76
CA GLU A 142 -4.25 3.97 -3.25
C GLU A 142 -4.06 4.81 -1.98
N ILE A 143 -3.12 4.43 -1.11
CA ILE A 143 -2.74 5.26 0.06
C ILE A 143 -2.11 6.58 -0.40
N ALA A 144 -1.27 6.55 -1.44
CA ALA A 144 -0.68 7.76 -2.00
C ALA A 144 -1.76 8.70 -2.58
N LEU A 145 -2.81 8.13 -3.16
CA LEU A 145 -4.04 8.83 -3.63
C LEU A 145 -5.01 9.20 -2.50
N GLN A 146 -4.66 8.92 -1.24
CA GLN A 146 -5.44 9.24 -0.04
C GLN A 146 -6.84 8.63 0.00
N LYS A 147 -6.99 7.46 -0.61
CA LYS A 147 -8.24 6.72 -0.55
C LYS A 147 -8.51 6.24 0.87
N ASN A 148 -9.79 6.13 1.21
CA ASN A 148 -10.23 5.61 2.50
C ASN A 148 -9.82 4.12 2.65
N ILE A 149 -9.38 3.73 3.85
CA ILE A 149 -8.78 2.42 4.09
C ILE A 149 -9.74 1.25 3.89
N GLU A 150 -11.02 1.39 4.23
CA GLU A 150 -12.03 0.37 3.98
C GLU A 150 -12.22 0.15 2.47
N GLN A 151 -12.29 1.23 1.69
CA GLN A 151 -12.37 1.13 0.22
C GLN A 151 -11.12 0.46 -0.38
N ILE A 152 -9.92 0.75 0.15
CA ILE A 152 -8.70 0.05 -0.28
C ILE A 152 -8.83 -1.45 -0.02
N ALA A 153 -9.30 -1.82 1.17
CA ALA A 153 -9.47 -3.23 1.55
C ALA A 153 -10.46 -3.95 0.62
N GLU A 154 -11.62 -3.34 0.37
CA GLU A 154 -12.70 -3.92 -0.44
C GLU A 154 -12.31 -4.04 -1.92
N GLU A 155 -11.64 -3.05 -2.48
CA GLU A 155 -11.37 -2.99 -3.92
C GLU A 155 -10.03 -3.63 -4.32
N ILE A 156 -8.98 -3.50 -3.50
CA ILE A 156 -7.62 -3.89 -3.88
C ILE A 156 -7.27 -5.30 -3.45
N VAL A 157 -7.68 -5.72 -2.26
CA VAL A 157 -7.31 -7.05 -1.72
C VAL A 157 -7.79 -8.19 -2.63
N PRO A 158 -9.05 -8.20 -3.13
CA PRO A 158 -9.52 -9.27 -4.02
C PRO A 158 -8.77 -9.36 -5.35
N LEU A 159 -8.22 -8.24 -5.86
CA LEU A 159 -7.50 -8.18 -7.14
C LEU A 159 -6.08 -8.76 -7.08
N ASN A 160 -5.62 -9.18 -5.91
CA ASN A 160 -4.26 -9.64 -5.67
C ASN A 160 -4.15 -11.13 -5.35
N GLN A 161 -5.18 -11.90 -5.67
CA GLN A 161 -5.13 -13.36 -5.56
C GLN A 161 -4.22 -13.97 -6.64
N SER A 162 -3.49 -15.01 -6.25
CA SER A 162 -2.62 -15.75 -7.17
C SER A 162 -3.45 -16.49 -8.23
N ARG A 163 -3.04 -16.36 -9.49
CA ARG A 163 -3.56 -17.14 -10.61
C ARG A 163 -2.51 -18.15 -11.04
N TRP A 164 -2.94 -19.30 -11.54
CA TRP A 164 -2.06 -20.33 -12.06
C TRP A 164 -2.60 -20.81 -13.41
N ASP A 165 -1.67 -21.06 -14.32
CA ASP A 165 -1.94 -21.63 -15.63
C ASP A 165 -0.90 -22.73 -15.90
N VAL A 166 -1.31 -23.82 -16.54
CA VAL A 166 -0.40 -24.90 -16.93
C VAL A 166 -0.14 -24.80 -18.42
N PHE A 167 1.11 -24.51 -18.77
CA PHE A 167 1.57 -24.49 -20.16
C PHE A 167 2.28 -25.81 -20.48
N TRP A 168 1.77 -26.54 -21.47
CA TRP A 168 2.37 -27.79 -21.92
C TRP A 168 3.36 -27.55 -23.08
N PRO A 169 4.55 -28.18 -23.07
CA PRO A 169 5.45 -28.17 -24.21
C PRO A 169 4.80 -28.79 -25.45
N ALA A 170 5.05 -28.23 -26.64
CA ALA A 170 4.44 -28.69 -27.90
C ALA A 170 4.75 -30.17 -28.25
N GLN A 171 5.79 -30.78 -27.66
CA GLN A 171 6.16 -32.18 -27.85
C GLN A 171 5.48 -33.12 -26.84
N LYS A 172 4.15 -33.21 -26.94
CA LYS A 172 3.39 -34.44 -26.57
C LYS A 172 2.27 -34.66 -27.58
N LYS A 173 2.63 -34.74 -28.86
CA LYS A 173 1.76 -35.19 -29.95
C LYS A 173 1.96 -36.68 -30.27
N SER A 174 2.08 -37.51 -29.24
CA SER A 174 1.84 -38.95 -29.31
C SER A 174 1.69 -39.50 -27.89
N ALA A 175 0.64 -40.29 -27.65
CA ALA A 175 0.27 -40.97 -26.40
C ALA A 175 -0.70 -40.27 -25.42
N ARG A 176 -1.46 -39.24 -25.83
CA ARG A 176 -2.74 -38.87 -25.17
C ARG A 176 -3.77 -38.37 -26.19
N ALA A 177 -4.02 -39.16 -27.22
CA ALA A 177 -5.23 -39.01 -28.04
C ALA A 177 -6.25 -40.05 -27.56
N ALA A 178 -6.92 -39.75 -26.43
CA ALA A 178 -8.18 -40.37 -26.04
C ALA A 178 -8.78 -39.60 -24.86
N GLY A 179 -9.79 -38.77 -25.13
CA GLY A 179 -10.80 -38.35 -24.16
C GLY A 179 -10.52 -37.10 -23.34
N ASP A 180 -11.05 -35.96 -23.82
CA ASP A 180 -11.67 -34.90 -23.02
C ASP A 180 -10.93 -34.33 -21.81
N LEU A 181 -9.92 -33.48 -22.02
CA LEU A 181 -9.52 -32.48 -21.03
C LEU A 181 -9.10 -31.18 -21.72
N TYR A 182 -10.08 -30.47 -22.26
CA TYR A 182 -9.89 -29.09 -22.72
C TYR A 182 -10.24 -28.13 -21.59
N TYR A 183 -9.28 -27.29 -21.23
CA TYR A 183 -9.38 -26.06 -20.42
C TYR A 183 -10.38 -26.10 -19.26
N ARG A 184 -9.91 -26.47 -18.06
CA ARG A 184 -10.65 -26.19 -16.83
C ARG A 184 -10.22 -24.82 -16.31
N HIS A 185 -10.77 -23.75 -16.87
CA HIS A 185 -10.84 -22.46 -16.16
C HIS A 185 -11.71 -22.68 -14.92
N ARG A 186 -11.22 -22.30 -13.75
CA ARG A 186 -12.08 -22.05 -12.60
C ARG A 186 -12.06 -20.55 -12.37
N ASP A 187 -13.15 -19.90 -12.75
CA ASP A 187 -13.47 -18.59 -12.21
C ASP A 187 -13.64 -18.78 -10.70
N GLY A 188 -12.70 -18.23 -9.94
CA GLY A 188 -12.76 -18.19 -8.48
C GLY A 188 -13.62 -17.00 -8.05
N VAL A 189 -14.56 -17.28 -7.15
CA VAL A 189 -15.36 -16.33 -6.38
C VAL A 189 -14.48 -15.42 -5.54
#